data_AF-A0A246DSP3-F1
#
_entry.id   AF-A0A246DSP3-F1
#
_cell.length_a   1.000
_cell.length_b   1.000
_cell.length_c   1.000
_cell.angle_alpha   90.00
_cell.angle_beta   90.00
_cell.angle_gamma   90.00
#
_symmetry.space_group_name_H-M   'P 1'
#
loop_
_entity.id
_entity.type
_entity.pdbx_description
1 polymer ?
#
loop_
_entity_poly.entity_id
_entity_poly.type
_entity_poly.pdbx_seq_one_letter_code
_entity_poly.pdbx_strand_id
1 'polypeptide(L)'
;MPDDAGTLLRSFLNNALRRQTQRRIRDFGGYEIGKRRKPDVIDAIADEVAEFLCTYLDIKANGRPATKEGVVLAIARALGNVSDELAYRLTSRDDDAWRTVCESVAVFLEARMEFDQKPYDGSLTARSNYNGWKDWEVIVSGERPRGKWRHAWKEKPGDDFIGFDGETCMGRIFKIDLTGSDERWYWLMAADGSPRRGWPAAGYEASARSAACRVERIYFALVKGEARVGYR
;
A
#
# COMPACT_ATOMS: atom_id res chain seq x y z
N MET A 1 -18.84 4.60 6.51
CA MET A 1 -19.62 3.85 5.51
C MET A 1 -18.61 3.09 4.67
N PRO A 2 -18.78 1.80 4.39
CA PRO A 2 -17.88 1.11 3.47
C PRO A 2 -17.90 1.85 2.14
N ASP A 3 -16.74 2.28 1.66
CA ASP A 3 -16.62 2.89 0.35
C ASP A 3 -17.22 1.94 -0.69
N ASP A 4 -18.03 2.45 -1.62
CA ASP A 4 -18.51 1.60 -2.71
C ASP A 4 -17.32 1.05 -3.50
N ALA A 5 -17.47 -0.15 -4.07
CA ALA A 5 -16.38 -0.82 -4.77
C ALA A 5 -15.78 0.02 -5.92
N GLY A 6 -16.59 0.89 -6.53
CA GLY A 6 -16.15 1.82 -7.57
C GLY A 6 -15.25 2.95 -7.05
N THR A 7 -15.51 3.46 -5.86
CA THR A 7 -14.72 4.48 -5.17
C THR A 7 -13.36 3.92 -4.77
N LEU A 8 -13.35 2.67 -4.30
CA LEU A 8 -12.13 1.94 -3.94
C LEU A 8 -11.21 1.71 -5.16
N LEU A 9 -11.76 1.23 -6.29
CA LEU A 9 -11.00 1.02 -7.53
C LEU A 9 -10.34 2.32 -8.02
N ARG A 10 -11.09 3.43 -8.05
CA ARG A 10 -10.60 4.74 -8.47
C ARG A 10 -9.46 5.24 -7.58
N SER A 11 -9.59 5.07 -6.26
CA SER A 11 -8.55 5.40 -5.28
C SER A 11 -7.27 4.59 -5.52
N PHE A 12 -7.40 3.28 -5.75
CA PHE A 12 -6.26 2.39 -5.98
C PHE A 12 -5.58 2.65 -7.33
N LEU A 13 -6.34 2.91 -8.39
CA LEU A 13 -5.80 3.33 -9.68
C LEU A 13 -5.02 4.64 -9.56
N ASN A 14 -5.58 5.64 -8.88
CA ASN A 14 -4.91 6.91 -8.66
C ASN A 14 -3.57 6.73 -7.90
N ASN A 15 -3.55 5.85 -6.89
CA ASN A 15 -2.33 5.54 -6.16
C ASN A 15 -1.30 4.83 -7.06
N ALA A 16 -1.69 3.74 -7.72
CA ALA A 16 -0.81 2.91 -8.52
C ALA A 16 -0.23 3.65 -9.74
N LEU A 17 -1.05 4.45 -10.43
CA LEU A 17 -0.62 5.21 -11.60
C LEU A 17 0.27 6.40 -11.24
N ARG A 18 0.02 7.08 -10.11
CA ARG A 18 0.87 8.20 -9.66
C ARG A 18 2.20 7.77 -9.06
N ARG A 19 2.36 6.49 -8.69
CA ARG A 19 3.64 5.92 -8.26
C ARG A 19 4.66 5.79 -9.39
N GLN A 20 4.21 5.86 -10.64
CA GLN A 20 5.07 5.76 -11.81
C GLN A 20 6.12 6.88 -11.80
N THR A 21 7.35 6.54 -12.19
CA THR A 21 8.43 7.53 -12.24
C THR A 21 8.10 8.64 -13.23
N GLN A 22 8.56 9.86 -12.97
CA GLN A 22 8.37 11.00 -13.86
C GLN A 22 8.93 10.74 -15.27
N ARG A 23 9.99 9.93 -15.38
CA ARG A 23 10.52 9.48 -16.66
C ARG A 23 9.51 8.62 -17.42
N ARG A 24 8.91 7.62 -16.76
CA ARG A 24 7.95 6.72 -17.40
C ARG A 24 6.66 7.44 -17.79
N ILE A 25 6.20 8.42 -16.99
CA ILE A 25 5.06 9.28 -17.37
C ILE A 25 5.38 10.17 -18.57
N ARG A 26 6.61 10.70 -18.69
CA ARG A 26 7.04 11.42 -19.90
C ARG A 26 7.14 10.52 -21.11
N ASP A 27 7.65 9.30 -20.95
CA ASP A 27 7.71 8.32 -22.04
C ASP A 27 6.28 7.92 -22.49
N PHE A 28 5.31 7.86 -21.58
CA PHE A 28 3.90 7.61 -21.90
C PHE A 28 3.21 8.80 -22.58
N GLY A 29 3.39 10.02 -22.04
CA GLY A 29 2.70 11.24 -22.48
C GLY A 29 3.37 11.99 -23.64
N GLY A 30 4.65 11.73 -23.89
CA GLY A 30 5.43 12.46 -24.89
C GLY A 30 5.94 13.82 -24.42
N TYR A 31 6.71 14.49 -25.28
CA TYR A 31 7.24 15.85 -25.03
C TYR A 31 6.35 16.96 -25.61
N GLU A 32 5.51 16.59 -26.57
CA GLU A 32 4.46 17.41 -27.17
C GLU A 32 3.31 16.46 -27.50
N ILE A 33 2.10 17.00 -27.68
CA ILE A 33 0.92 16.22 -28.08
C ILE A 33 1.25 15.45 -29.37
N GLY A 34 1.05 14.12 -29.34
CA GLY A 34 1.28 13.21 -30.45
C GLY A 34 2.75 12.93 -30.80
N LYS A 35 3.72 13.43 -30.03
CA LYS A 35 5.15 13.26 -30.32
C LYS A 35 5.92 12.56 -29.21
N ARG A 36 6.78 11.62 -29.63
CA ARG A 36 7.75 10.91 -28.77
C ARG A 36 7.10 10.13 -27.62
N ARG A 37 5.84 9.71 -27.79
CA ARG A 37 5.26 8.65 -26.95
C ARG A 37 6.01 7.35 -27.22
N LYS A 38 6.15 6.54 -26.19
CA LYS A 38 6.73 5.20 -26.23
C LYS A 38 5.66 4.21 -25.80
N PRO A 39 4.83 3.70 -26.73
CA PRO A 39 3.71 2.83 -26.40
C PRO A 39 4.14 1.56 -25.63
N ASP A 40 5.38 1.11 -25.81
CA ASP A 40 5.99 -0.01 -25.10
C ASP A 40 6.04 0.17 -23.57
N VAL A 41 6.00 1.40 -23.06
CA VAL A 41 5.93 1.63 -21.61
C VAL A 41 4.56 1.31 -21.02
N ILE A 42 3.51 1.18 -21.84
CA ILE A 42 2.15 0.87 -21.39
C ILE A 42 2.13 -0.50 -20.70
N ASP A 43 2.81 -1.50 -21.27
CA ASP A 43 2.82 -2.85 -20.70
C ASP A 43 3.50 -2.88 -19.33
N ALA A 44 4.58 -2.12 -19.16
CA ALA A 44 5.27 -2.01 -17.88
C ALA A 44 4.42 -1.28 -16.82
N ILE A 45 3.72 -0.20 -17.20
CA ILE A 45 2.78 0.49 -16.30
C ILE A 45 1.63 -0.46 -15.93
N ALA A 46 1.09 -1.18 -16.91
CA ALA A 46 -0.03 -2.09 -16.72
C ALA A 46 0.33 -3.25 -15.79
N ASP A 47 1.54 -3.81 -15.89
CA ASP A 47 2.00 -4.87 -14.99
C ASP A 47 2.07 -4.41 -13.52
N GLU A 48 2.70 -3.26 -13.27
CA GLU A 48 2.84 -2.70 -11.92
C GLU A 48 1.48 -2.30 -11.32
N VAL A 49 0.58 -1.73 -12.13
CA VAL A 49 -0.78 -1.39 -11.68
C VAL A 49 -1.59 -2.65 -11.43
N ALA A 50 -1.51 -3.67 -12.30
CA ALA A 50 -2.20 -4.95 -12.09
C ALA A 50 -1.71 -5.65 -10.83
N GLU A 51 -0.40 -5.67 -10.58
CA GLU A 51 0.16 -6.22 -9.35
C GLU A 51 -0.39 -5.53 -8.11
N PHE A 52 -0.48 -4.19 -8.14
CA PHE A 52 -1.11 -3.43 -7.07
C PHE A 52 -2.58 -3.80 -6.91
N LEU A 53 -3.39 -3.76 -7.97
CA LEU A 53 -4.83 -4.06 -7.88
C LEU A 53 -5.09 -5.50 -7.44
N CYS A 54 -4.42 -6.48 -8.04
CA CYS A 54 -4.54 -7.89 -7.65
C CYS A 54 -4.06 -8.15 -6.22
N THR A 55 -3.23 -7.28 -5.64
CA THR A 55 -2.90 -7.36 -4.23
C THR A 55 -4.12 -7.04 -3.38
N TYR A 56 -4.81 -5.91 -3.61
CA TYR A 56 -5.84 -5.39 -2.70
C TYR A 56 -7.29 -5.70 -3.08
N LEU A 57 -7.55 -6.16 -4.29
CA LEU A 57 -8.90 -6.40 -4.81
C LEU A 57 -9.08 -7.88 -5.17
N ASP A 58 -10.29 -8.37 -4.95
CA ASP A 58 -10.78 -9.60 -5.54
C ASP A 58 -11.41 -9.23 -6.88
N ILE A 59 -10.73 -9.61 -7.95
CA ILE A 59 -11.10 -9.23 -9.31
C ILE A 59 -11.67 -10.46 -10.00
N LYS A 60 -12.87 -10.33 -10.56
CA LYS A 60 -13.53 -11.40 -11.33
C LYS A 60 -13.78 -10.94 -12.75
N ALA A 61 -13.65 -11.85 -13.70
CA ALA A 61 -14.06 -11.66 -15.08
C ALA A 61 -15.06 -12.78 -15.43
N ASN A 62 -16.25 -12.41 -15.90
CA ASN A 62 -17.34 -13.35 -16.22
C ASN A 62 -17.65 -14.32 -15.06
N GLY A 63 -17.74 -13.81 -13.83
CA GLY A 63 -18.03 -14.59 -12.62
C GLY A 63 -16.91 -15.53 -12.14
N ARG A 64 -15.71 -15.48 -12.73
CA ARG A 64 -14.55 -16.28 -12.31
C ARG A 64 -13.38 -15.39 -11.88
N PRO A 65 -12.51 -15.82 -10.95
CA PRO A 65 -11.31 -15.07 -10.60
C PRO A 65 -10.49 -14.71 -11.84
N ALA A 66 -10.18 -13.43 -12.01
CA ALA A 66 -9.34 -12.96 -13.12
C ALA A 66 -7.88 -13.35 -12.87
N THR A 67 -7.17 -13.75 -13.92
CA THR A 67 -5.70 -13.95 -13.85
C THR A 67 -4.99 -12.60 -13.86
N LYS A 68 -3.77 -12.52 -13.30
CA LYS A 68 -2.96 -11.29 -13.34
C LYS A 68 -2.79 -10.83 -14.79
N GLU A 69 -2.48 -11.74 -15.70
CA GLU A 69 -2.28 -11.45 -17.13
C GLU A 69 -3.54 -10.86 -17.77
N GLY A 70 -4.73 -11.34 -17.37
CA GLY A 70 -6.00 -10.80 -17.84
C GLY A 70 -6.23 -9.36 -17.37
N VAL A 71 -5.86 -9.05 -16.11
CA VAL A 71 -5.93 -7.70 -15.55
C VAL A 71 -4.91 -6.77 -16.22
N VAL A 72 -3.66 -7.23 -16.43
CA VAL A 72 -2.63 -6.49 -17.18
C VAL A 72 -3.12 -6.13 -18.56
N LEU A 73 -3.66 -7.09 -19.32
CA LEU A 73 -4.18 -6.85 -20.65
C LEU A 73 -5.33 -5.83 -20.66
N ALA A 74 -6.21 -5.88 -19.66
CA ALA A 74 -7.31 -4.93 -19.55
C ALA A 74 -6.82 -3.51 -19.24
N ILE A 75 -5.84 -3.36 -18.34
CA ILE A 75 -5.24 -2.06 -18.01
C ILE A 75 -4.45 -1.51 -19.21
N ALA A 76 -3.64 -2.34 -19.87
CA ALA A 76 -2.88 -1.93 -21.06
C ALA A 76 -3.81 -1.41 -22.16
N ARG A 77 -4.94 -2.11 -22.41
CA ARG A 77 -5.97 -1.64 -23.34
C ARG A 77 -6.62 -0.34 -22.91
N ALA A 78 -6.92 -0.17 -21.61
CA ALA A 78 -7.49 1.07 -21.09
C ALA A 78 -6.52 2.26 -21.29
N LEU A 79 -5.25 2.07 -20.94
CA LEU A 79 -4.19 3.07 -21.11
C LEU A 79 -3.91 3.38 -22.59
N GLY A 80 -4.01 2.38 -23.47
CA GLY A 80 -3.89 2.55 -24.92
C GLY A 80 -5.01 3.40 -25.53
N ASN A 81 -6.16 3.51 -24.86
CA ASN A 81 -7.27 4.37 -25.30
C ASN A 81 -7.17 5.81 -24.76
N VAL A 82 -6.18 6.11 -23.93
CA VAL A 82 -5.95 7.48 -23.45
C VAL A 82 -5.43 8.34 -24.60
N SER A 83 -6.12 9.45 -24.87
CA SER A 83 -5.76 10.38 -25.95
C SER A 83 -4.39 11.01 -25.72
N ASP A 84 -3.75 11.43 -26.81
CA ASP A 84 -2.43 12.07 -26.76
C ASP A 84 -2.44 13.34 -25.90
N GLU A 85 -3.51 14.13 -25.97
CA GLU A 85 -3.68 15.36 -25.19
C GLU A 85 -3.76 15.06 -23.70
N LEU A 86 -4.54 14.05 -23.33
CA LEU A 86 -4.73 13.66 -21.94
C LEU A 86 -3.45 13.03 -21.38
N ALA A 87 -2.79 12.18 -22.15
CA ALA A 87 -1.50 11.57 -21.78
C ALA A 87 -0.40 12.64 -21.60
N TYR A 88 -0.33 13.63 -22.48
CA TYR A 88 0.64 14.73 -22.39
C TYR A 88 0.41 15.59 -21.13
N ARG A 89 -0.84 15.89 -20.77
CA ARG A 89 -1.17 16.64 -19.54
C ARG A 89 -0.72 15.94 -18.26
N LEU A 90 -0.57 14.61 -18.24
CA LEU A 90 -0.02 13.90 -17.07
C LEU A 90 1.43 14.31 -16.76
N THR A 91 2.18 14.76 -17.77
CA THR A 91 3.60 15.12 -17.62
C THR A 91 3.81 16.39 -16.78
N SER A 92 2.80 17.25 -16.69
CA SER A 92 2.81 18.48 -15.88
C SER A 92 2.21 18.30 -14.48
N ARG A 93 1.93 17.07 -14.05
CA ARG A 93 1.26 16.74 -12.77
C ARG A 93 -0.11 17.41 -12.59
N ASP A 94 -0.82 17.62 -13.69
CA ASP A 94 -2.18 18.15 -13.69
C ASP A 94 -3.16 17.18 -12.99
N ASP A 95 -3.70 17.59 -11.84
CA ASP A 95 -4.55 16.74 -11.01
C ASP A 95 -5.89 16.40 -11.66
N ASP A 96 -6.45 17.32 -12.47
CA ASP A 96 -7.67 17.06 -13.21
C ASP A 96 -7.43 16.04 -14.32
N ALA A 97 -6.30 16.13 -15.03
CA ALA A 97 -5.92 15.14 -16.03
C ALA A 97 -5.75 13.75 -15.41
N TRP A 98 -5.10 13.67 -14.24
CA TRP A 98 -4.97 12.42 -13.49
C TRP A 98 -6.32 11.84 -13.09
N ARG A 99 -7.23 12.68 -12.58
CA ARG A 99 -8.59 12.24 -12.22
C ARG A 99 -9.33 11.70 -13.44
N THR A 100 -9.28 12.40 -14.58
CA THR A 100 -9.93 11.97 -15.82
C THR A 100 -9.35 10.65 -16.35
N VAL A 101 -8.03 10.45 -16.31
CA VAL A 101 -7.42 9.16 -16.72
C VAL A 101 -7.86 8.03 -15.78
N CYS A 102 -7.80 8.26 -14.46
CA CYS A 102 -8.21 7.23 -13.51
C CYS A 102 -9.67 6.85 -13.68
N GLU A 103 -10.55 7.83 -13.89
CA GLU A 103 -11.97 7.59 -14.16
C GLU A 103 -12.17 6.79 -15.45
N SER A 104 -11.52 7.19 -16.54
CA SER A 104 -11.64 6.51 -17.83
C SER A 104 -11.15 5.06 -17.76
N VAL A 105 -10.03 4.82 -17.06
CA VAL A 105 -9.50 3.47 -16.83
C VAL A 105 -10.46 2.67 -15.94
N ALA A 106 -10.98 3.24 -14.85
CA ALA A 106 -11.93 2.57 -13.96
C ALA A 106 -13.17 2.12 -14.73
N VAL A 107 -13.82 3.02 -15.47
CA VAL A 107 -15.01 2.71 -16.27
C VAL A 107 -14.73 1.61 -17.29
N PHE A 108 -13.56 1.65 -17.94
CA PHE A 108 -13.17 0.61 -18.91
C PHE A 108 -13.02 -0.77 -18.24
N LEU A 109 -12.47 -0.80 -17.04
CA LEU A 109 -12.28 -2.02 -16.26
C LEU A 109 -13.60 -2.56 -15.71
N GLU A 110 -14.44 -1.70 -15.11
CA GLU A 110 -15.76 -2.03 -14.58
C GLU A 110 -16.70 -2.61 -15.65
N ALA A 111 -16.55 -2.19 -16.91
CA ALA A 111 -17.30 -2.77 -18.03
C ALA A 111 -16.92 -4.23 -18.36
N ARG A 112 -15.82 -4.76 -17.81
CA ARG A 112 -15.25 -6.08 -18.15
C ARG A 112 -15.02 -6.99 -16.95
N MET A 113 -14.93 -6.39 -15.76
CA MET A 113 -14.51 -7.05 -14.54
C MET A 113 -15.33 -6.53 -13.37
N GLU A 114 -15.55 -7.40 -12.41
CA GLU A 114 -16.12 -7.08 -11.11
C GLU A 114 -14.97 -6.91 -10.11
N PHE A 115 -15.10 -5.93 -9.24
CA PHE A 115 -14.11 -5.58 -8.23
C PHE A 115 -14.78 -5.65 -6.87
N ASP A 116 -14.23 -6.48 -6.00
CA ASP A 116 -14.60 -6.54 -4.60
C ASP A 116 -13.37 -6.20 -3.74
N GLN A 117 -13.61 -5.59 -2.58
CA GLN A 117 -12.55 -5.44 -1.59
C GLN A 117 -12.15 -6.83 -1.09
N LYS A 118 -10.84 -7.14 -1.10
CA LYS A 118 -10.39 -8.37 -0.46
C LYS A 118 -10.72 -8.35 1.03
N PRO A 119 -11.21 -9.48 1.59
CA PRO A 119 -11.44 -9.57 3.02
C PRO A 119 -10.15 -9.26 3.77
N TYR A 120 -10.24 -8.32 4.71
CA TYR A 120 -9.09 -7.84 5.45
C TYR A 120 -8.60 -8.87 6.45
N ASP A 121 -7.54 -9.59 6.10
CA ASP A 121 -6.85 -10.54 6.98
C ASP A 121 -5.57 -9.95 7.61
N GLY A 122 -5.29 -8.68 7.33
CA GLY A 122 -4.08 -7.98 7.76
C GLY A 122 -2.80 -8.32 6.96
N SER A 123 -2.90 -9.11 5.89
CA SER A 123 -1.74 -9.39 5.02
C SER A 123 -1.46 -8.24 4.03
N LEU A 124 -2.48 -7.46 3.68
CA LEU A 124 -2.43 -6.43 2.66
C LEU A 124 -1.59 -5.21 3.05
N THR A 125 -1.83 -4.59 4.21
CA THR A 125 -1.00 -3.42 4.59
C THR A 125 0.38 -3.82 5.13
N ALA A 126 0.56 -5.08 5.53
CA ALA A 126 1.86 -5.64 5.87
C ALA A 126 2.82 -5.65 4.65
N ARG A 127 2.27 -5.85 3.45
CA ARG A 127 2.98 -5.90 2.15
C ARG A 127 3.11 -4.54 1.44
N SER A 128 2.65 -3.44 2.04
CA SER A 128 2.49 -2.16 1.35
C SER A 128 3.44 -1.08 1.84
N ASN A 129 3.99 -0.27 0.93
CA ASN A 129 4.66 1.00 1.27
C ASN A 129 3.69 2.09 1.79
N TYR A 130 2.41 1.76 1.98
CA TYR A 130 1.34 2.72 2.27
C TYR A 130 1.51 3.43 3.62
N ASN A 131 2.26 2.83 4.55
CA ASN A 131 2.61 3.35 5.87
C ASN A 131 4.04 3.94 5.95
N GLY A 132 4.67 4.23 4.80
CA GLY A 132 6.00 4.86 4.74
C GLY A 132 7.18 3.89 4.91
N TRP A 133 6.91 2.59 4.93
CA TRP A 133 7.94 1.56 4.80
C TRP A 133 8.31 1.31 3.34
N LYS A 134 9.48 0.73 3.11
CA LYS A 134 9.93 0.28 1.79
C LYS A 134 9.56 -1.18 1.57
N ASP A 135 9.45 -1.62 0.33
CA ASP A 135 8.97 -2.97 0.01
C ASP A 135 9.88 -4.07 0.62
N TRP A 136 11.16 -3.76 0.83
CA TRP A 136 12.13 -4.64 1.49
C TRP A 136 12.08 -4.62 3.03
N GLU A 137 11.39 -3.67 3.65
CA GLU A 137 11.15 -3.60 5.10
C GLU A 137 9.75 -4.13 5.48
N VAL A 138 9.01 -4.70 4.54
CA VAL A 138 7.68 -5.32 4.71
C VAL A 138 7.69 -6.38 5.82
N ILE A 139 6.59 -6.48 6.57
CA ILE A 139 6.33 -7.61 7.46
C ILE A 139 5.65 -8.68 6.61
N VAL A 140 6.27 -9.86 6.49
CA VAL A 140 5.76 -10.89 5.58
C VAL A 140 4.55 -11.58 6.20
N SER A 141 3.54 -11.89 5.38
CA SER A 141 2.39 -12.67 5.82
C SER A 141 2.84 -14.01 6.40
N GLY A 142 2.46 -14.28 7.66
CA GLY A 142 2.85 -15.48 8.40
C GLY A 142 3.98 -15.27 9.42
N GLU A 143 4.68 -14.13 9.40
CA GLU A 143 5.63 -13.76 10.45
C GLU A 143 4.89 -13.65 11.80
N ARG A 144 5.47 -14.24 12.84
CA ARG A 144 4.88 -14.25 14.19
C ARG A 144 5.78 -13.49 15.16
N PRO A 145 5.20 -12.66 16.04
CA PRO A 145 5.96 -12.05 17.12
C PRO A 145 6.54 -13.13 18.01
N ARG A 146 7.79 -12.93 18.44
CA ARG A 146 8.57 -13.78 19.34
C ARG A 146 8.42 -13.35 20.79
N GLY A 147 8.13 -12.08 21.02
CA GLY A 147 7.98 -11.48 22.34
C GLY A 147 6.67 -11.85 23.02
N LYS A 148 6.57 -11.53 24.30
CA LYS A 148 5.33 -11.73 25.07
C LYS A 148 4.47 -10.49 24.96
N TRP A 149 3.28 -10.65 24.40
CA TRP A 149 2.28 -9.58 24.25
C TRP A 149 1.13 -9.80 25.24
N ARG A 150 0.76 -8.75 25.96
CA ARG A 150 -0.32 -8.78 26.97
C ARG A 150 -1.23 -7.57 26.79
N HIS A 151 -2.51 -7.72 27.11
CA HIS A 151 -3.42 -6.57 27.12
C HIS A 151 -2.90 -5.50 28.07
N ALA A 152 -2.93 -4.23 27.62
CA ALA A 152 -2.49 -3.09 28.42
C ALA A 152 -3.38 -2.92 29.67
N TRP A 153 -4.67 -3.24 29.55
CA TRP A 153 -5.66 -3.11 30.61
C TRP A 153 -6.28 -4.47 30.93
N LYS A 154 -6.04 -4.97 32.15
CA LYS A 154 -6.61 -6.25 32.60
C LYS A 154 -8.13 -6.22 32.72
N GLU A 155 -8.69 -5.07 33.06
CA GLU A 155 -10.12 -4.90 33.40
C GLU A 155 -11.00 -4.67 32.17
N LYS A 156 -10.40 -4.24 31.04
CA LYS A 156 -11.08 -4.02 29.77
C LYS A 156 -10.20 -4.55 28.64
N PRO A 157 -10.30 -5.87 28.31
CA PRO A 157 -9.60 -6.41 27.17
C PRO A 157 -10.15 -5.72 25.91
N GLY A 158 -9.35 -4.79 25.39
CA GLY A 158 -9.58 -4.11 24.13
C GLY A 158 -8.43 -4.37 23.17
N ASP A 159 -8.49 -3.71 22.01
CA ASP A 159 -7.46 -3.75 20.97
C ASP A 159 -6.23 -2.92 21.37
N ASP A 160 -5.57 -3.30 22.46
CA ASP A 160 -4.46 -2.56 23.07
C ASP A 160 -3.55 -3.52 23.85
N PHE A 161 -2.30 -3.63 23.42
CA PHE A 161 -1.33 -4.59 23.92
C PHE A 161 0.04 -3.96 24.16
N ILE A 162 0.74 -4.43 25.18
CA ILE A 162 2.13 -4.08 25.50
C ILE A 162 3.00 -5.33 25.27
N GLY A 163 4.10 -5.15 24.55
CA GLY A 163 5.08 -6.19 24.23
C GLY A 163 6.29 -6.12 25.14
N PHE A 164 6.78 -7.29 25.57
CA PHE A 164 7.93 -7.43 26.45
C PHE A 164 8.95 -8.45 25.92
N ASP A 165 10.24 -8.11 26.06
CA ASP A 165 11.37 -9.03 25.99
C ASP A 165 11.93 -9.23 27.41
N GLY A 166 11.69 -10.40 28.00
CA GLY A 166 11.90 -10.61 29.43
C GLY A 166 11.07 -9.62 30.27
N GLU A 167 11.75 -8.81 31.07
CA GLU A 167 11.17 -7.73 31.89
C GLU A 167 11.22 -6.35 31.19
N THR A 168 11.85 -6.26 30.01
CA THR A 168 11.99 -5.01 29.27
C THR A 168 10.78 -4.78 28.38
N CYS A 169 10.15 -3.62 28.51
CA CYS A 169 9.08 -3.19 27.61
C CYS A 169 9.67 -2.84 26.24
N MET A 170 9.20 -3.52 25.18
CA MET A 170 9.59 -3.25 23.80
C MET A 170 8.77 -2.11 23.20
N GLY A 171 7.46 -2.08 23.52
CA GLY A 171 6.52 -1.12 22.95
C GLY A 171 5.06 -1.51 23.16
N ARG A 172 4.17 -0.78 22.49
CA ARG A 172 2.72 -0.92 22.58
C ARG A 172 2.10 -0.92 21.19
N ILE A 173 1.08 -1.73 20.99
CA ILE A 173 0.26 -1.74 19.78
C ILE A 173 -1.21 -1.54 20.16
N PHE A 174 -1.96 -0.80 19.35
CA PHE A 174 -3.35 -0.52 19.67
C PHE A 174 -4.17 -0.12 18.44
N LYS A 175 -5.49 -0.27 18.53
CA LYS A 175 -6.44 0.41 17.65
C LYS A 175 -7.02 1.62 18.35
N ILE A 176 -7.16 2.70 17.59
CA ILE A 176 -7.96 3.86 17.98
C ILE A 176 -8.75 4.31 16.77
N ASP A 177 -10.02 4.65 17.00
CA ASP A 177 -10.88 5.26 15.99
C ASP A 177 -10.70 6.78 16.01
N LEU A 178 -9.58 7.23 15.44
CA LEU A 178 -9.28 8.67 15.33
C LEU A 178 -9.85 9.32 14.07
N THR A 179 -10.22 8.53 13.06
CA THR A 179 -10.53 9.04 11.71
C THR A 179 -11.65 8.29 11.00
N GLY A 180 -12.39 7.40 11.68
CA GLY A 180 -13.35 6.51 11.02
C GLY A 180 -12.69 5.37 10.23
N SER A 181 -11.37 5.19 10.39
CA SER A 181 -10.61 4.05 9.83
C SER A 181 -10.28 3.08 10.97
N ASP A 182 -11.09 2.05 11.11
CA ASP A 182 -10.92 0.94 12.06
C ASP A 182 -9.87 -0.09 11.59
N GLU A 183 -9.26 0.17 10.42
CA GLU A 183 -8.44 -0.79 9.68
C GLU A 183 -6.98 -0.83 10.15
N ARG A 184 -6.54 0.10 11.01
CA ARG A 184 -5.12 0.28 11.35
C ARG A 184 -4.79 -0.12 12.77
N TRP A 185 -3.70 -0.87 12.94
CA TRP A 185 -3.04 -1.10 14.21
C TRP A 185 -1.85 -0.17 14.35
N TYR A 186 -1.97 0.80 15.24
CA TYR A 186 -0.90 1.70 15.58
C TYR A 186 0.11 1.00 16.47
N TRP A 187 1.37 1.41 16.37
CA TRP A 187 2.44 0.93 17.24
C TRP A 187 3.33 2.07 17.69
N LEU A 188 3.85 1.93 18.91
CA LEU A 188 4.76 2.84 19.57
C LEU A 188 5.89 2.03 20.19
N MET A 189 7.13 2.45 19.94
CA MET A 189 8.29 1.91 20.65
C MET A 189 8.32 2.44 22.07
N ALA A 190 8.71 1.59 23.03
CA ALA A 190 9.05 2.07 24.37
C ALA A 190 10.15 3.12 24.28
N ALA A 191 10.05 4.15 25.13
CA ALA A 191 11.08 5.17 25.27
C ALA A 191 12.02 4.73 26.40
N ASP A 192 13.27 4.40 26.05
CA ASP A 192 14.33 4.05 26.99
C ASP A 192 15.47 5.08 26.98
N GLY A 193 15.30 6.18 26.24
CA GLY A 193 16.29 7.25 26.08
C GLY A 193 17.44 6.89 25.12
N SER A 194 17.45 5.70 24.53
CA SER A 194 18.52 5.28 23.62
C SER A 194 18.44 5.99 22.24
N PRO A 195 19.57 6.21 21.55
CA PRO A 195 19.56 6.79 20.21
C PRO A 195 18.80 5.88 19.23
N ARG A 196 17.82 6.44 18.53
CA ARG A 196 16.98 5.71 17.57
C ARG A 196 17.70 5.25 16.30
N ARG A 197 18.89 5.78 16.00
CA ARG A 197 19.74 5.36 14.86
C ARG A 197 18.99 5.28 13.51
N GLY A 198 18.09 6.25 13.26
CA GLY A 198 17.29 6.31 12.04
C GLY A 198 16.03 5.44 12.02
N TRP A 199 15.78 4.65 13.06
CA TRP A 199 14.54 3.91 13.23
C TRP A 199 13.39 4.82 13.71
N PRO A 200 12.17 4.65 13.18
CA PRO A 200 11.00 5.40 13.65
C PRO A 200 10.58 4.98 15.07
N ALA A 201 10.00 5.93 15.80
CA ALA A 201 9.48 5.69 17.15
C ALA A 201 8.02 5.22 17.17
N ALA A 202 7.30 5.39 16.05
CA ALA A 202 5.87 5.16 15.93
C ALA A 202 5.49 4.88 14.47
N GLY A 203 4.35 4.23 14.28
CA GLY A 203 3.73 4.03 12.97
C GLY A 203 2.45 3.22 13.07
N TYR A 204 2.05 2.64 11.95
CA TYR A 204 0.90 1.73 11.91
C TYR A 204 1.15 0.55 10.99
N GLU A 205 0.43 -0.53 11.22
CA GLU A 205 0.44 -1.78 10.46
C GLU A 205 -0.99 -2.31 10.32
N ALA A 206 -1.13 -3.38 9.56
CA ALA A 206 -2.45 -3.92 9.22
C ALA A 206 -3.17 -4.59 10.38
N SER A 207 -2.39 -5.33 11.16
CA SER A 207 -2.89 -6.25 12.16
C SER A 207 -2.09 -6.09 13.41
N ALA A 208 -2.67 -6.51 14.55
CA ALA A 208 -1.95 -6.61 15.80
C ALA A 208 -0.66 -7.43 15.61
N ARG A 209 -0.74 -8.51 14.83
CA ARG A 209 0.40 -9.38 14.54
C ARG A 209 1.51 -8.62 13.81
N SER A 210 1.18 -7.92 12.72
CA SER A 210 2.17 -7.18 11.94
C SER A 210 2.76 -6.01 12.74
N ALA A 211 1.93 -5.30 13.51
CA ALA A 211 2.36 -4.25 14.43
C ALA A 211 3.33 -4.79 15.49
N ALA A 212 3.03 -5.96 16.06
CA ALA A 212 3.90 -6.62 17.02
C ALA A 212 5.26 -7.02 16.41
N CYS A 213 5.25 -7.68 15.24
CA CYS A 213 6.48 -8.03 14.52
C CYS A 213 7.31 -6.78 14.18
N ARG A 214 6.66 -5.66 13.83
CA ARG A 214 7.35 -4.39 13.56
C ARG A 214 8.07 -3.86 14.79
N VAL A 215 7.39 -3.76 15.92
CA VAL A 215 7.96 -3.30 17.19
C VAL A 215 9.17 -4.17 17.56
N GLU A 216 9.04 -5.48 17.46
CA GLU A 216 10.13 -6.42 17.75
C GLU A 216 11.32 -6.26 16.82
N ARG A 217 11.09 -6.13 15.51
CA ARG A 217 12.15 -5.93 14.52
C ARG A 217 12.98 -4.69 14.85
N ILE A 218 12.32 -3.58 15.16
CA ILE A 218 12.99 -2.34 15.55
C ILE A 218 13.69 -2.50 16.90
N TYR A 219 13.02 -3.07 17.90
CA TYR A 219 13.57 -3.29 19.23
C TYR A 219 14.87 -4.10 19.17
N PHE A 220 14.85 -5.26 18.50
CA PHE A 220 16.03 -6.12 18.41
C PHE A 220 17.16 -5.50 17.60
N ALA A 221 16.87 -4.69 16.57
CA ALA A 221 17.89 -3.92 15.88
C ALA A 221 18.55 -2.88 16.81
N LEU A 222 17.75 -2.14 17.59
CA LEU A 222 18.26 -1.16 18.55
C LEU A 222 19.08 -1.80 19.68
N VAL A 223 18.64 -2.92 20.24
CA VAL A 223 19.39 -3.70 21.25
C VAL A 223 20.76 -4.14 20.71
N LYS A 224 20.83 -4.50 19.42
CA LYS A 224 22.09 -4.83 18.74
C LYS A 224 22.92 -3.60 18.33
N GLY A 225 22.39 -2.38 18.48
CA GLY A 225 23.02 -1.14 18.04
C GLY A 225 23.00 -0.91 16.53
N GLU A 226 22.15 -1.63 15.80
CA GLU A 226 22.05 -1.56 14.34
C GLU A 226 21.30 -0.28 13.90
N ALA A 227 21.91 0.47 12.98
CA ALA A 227 21.26 1.62 12.36
C ALA A 227 20.30 1.17 11.25
N ARG A 228 19.25 1.96 11.01
CA ARG A 228 18.36 1.73 9.88
C ARG A 228 19.12 2.01 8.59
N VAL A 229 19.31 0.99 7.76
CA VAL A 229 19.99 1.13 6.47
C VAL A 229 19.04 1.78 5.47
N GLY A 230 19.10 3.11 5.36
CA GLY A 230 18.49 3.85 4.26
C GLY A 230 19.48 3.93 3.11
N TYR A 231 19.28 3.16 2.04
CA TYR A 231 19.97 3.46 0.77
C TYR A 231 19.46 4.84 0.29
N ARG A 232 20.39 5.79 0.17
CA ARG A 232 20.19 7.07 -0.51
C ARG A 232 19.99 6.86 -2.00
#